data_AF-A0A235I1Y3-F1
#
_entry.id   AF-A0A235I1Y3-F1
#
_cell.length_a   1.000
_cell.length_b   1.000
_cell.length_c   1.000
_cell.angle_alpha   90.00
_cell.angle_beta   90.00
_cell.angle_gamma   90.00
#
_symmetry.space_group_name_H-M   'P 1'
#
loop_
_entity.id
_entity.type
_entity.pdbx_description
1 polymer ?
#
loop_
_entity_poly.entity_id
_entity_poly.type
_entity_poly.pdbx_seq_one_letter_code
_entity_poly.pdbx_strand_id
1 'polypeptide(L)'
;MRLGFIEVSHQLCLECKSKNQWSELEEELKKYFNKKKVAERCKQIRNFYVSDENTLWITIFEKKLWWCFANTDITQRGDNTKDRAVIGKWNCNNILGESLKLEYFHEKLQKPNCNQTICCKEKYIQEILERINTREYQEIKNNIFEHEPHLANEREEVILQRIKRDQEIILEIKNKYNNCCQFENCGFTFAKTNGGFYSEAHHLILLSQEGSQDENNVVILCPNHHRMLHYAQVEIKDKENNKRLVKINGENYFLIYK
;
A
#
# COMPACT_ATOMS: atom_id res chain seq x y z
N MET A 1 0.82 -16.35 -14.75
CA MET A 1 0.95 -16.80 -13.35
C MET A 1 0.86 -18.32 -13.35
N ARG A 2 1.78 -19.04 -12.69
CA ARG A 2 1.89 -20.50 -12.80
C ARG A 2 1.64 -21.23 -11.49
N LEU A 3 0.81 -22.25 -11.52
CA LEU A 3 0.60 -23.22 -10.44
C LEU A 3 1.50 -24.45 -10.68
N GLY A 4 2.44 -24.69 -9.77
CA GLY A 4 3.46 -25.75 -9.87
C GLY A 4 3.06 -27.12 -9.31
N PHE A 5 1.79 -27.36 -8.97
CA PHE A 5 1.32 -28.65 -8.45
C PHE A 5 1.05 -29.64 -9.60
N ILE A 6 2.09 -30.36 -10.00
CA ILE A 6 2.03 -31.36 -11.08
C ILE A 6 1.37 -32.66 -10.66
N GLU A 7 1.38 -32.96 -9.35
CA GLU A 7 0.87 -34.20 -8.77
C GLU A 7 -0.66 -34.29 -8.82
N VAL A 8 -1.33 -33.15 -8.98
CA VAL A 8 -2.78 -33.05 -9.01
C VAL A 8 -3.25 -32.82 -10.44
N SER A 9 -4.17 -33.65 -10.93
CA SER A 9 -4.75 -33.49 -12.27
C SER A 9 -5.55 -32.18 -12.41
N HIS A 10 -5.43 -31.51 -13.56
CA HIS A 10 -6.25 -30.35 -13.89
C HIS A 10 -7.74 -30.67 -13.87
N GLN A 11 -8.12 -31.84 -14.40
CA GLN A 11 -9.49 -32.29 -14.48
C GLN A 11 -10.12 -32.47 -13.09
N LEU A 12 -9.40 -33.07 -12.15
CA LEU A 12 -9.84 -33.21 -10.76
C LEU A 12 -10.14 -31.83 -10.15
N CYS A 13 -9.27 -30.84 -10.37
CA CYS A 13 -9.52 -29.50 -9.86
C CYS A 13 -10.75 -28.82 -10.47
N LEU A 14 -11.02 -29.04 -11.76
CA LEU A 14 -12.22 -28.52 -12.43
C LEU A 14 -13.50 -29.17 -11.88
N GLU A 15 -13.47 -30.47 -11.60
CA GLU A 15 -14.58 -31.20 -10.98
C GLU A 15 -14.83 -30.75 -9.53
N CYS A 16 -13.76 -30.57 -8.74
CA CYS A 16 -13.88 -30.00 -7.40
C CYS A 16 -14.48 -28.59 -7.44
N LYS A 17 -14.08 -27.76 -8.42
CA LYS A 17 -14.64 -26.42 -8.62
C LYS A 17 -16.12 -26.47 -8.98
N SER A 18 -16.52 -27.30 -9.94
CA SER A 18 -17.91 -27.36 -10.41
C SER A 18 -18.88 -27.86 -9.33
N LYS A 19 -18.44 -28.80 -8.49
CA LYS A 19 -19.20 -29.33 -7.36
C LYS A 19 -19.08 -28.46 -6.10
N ASN A 20 -18.18 -27.49 -6.08
CA ASN A 20 -17.75 -26.75 -4.88
C ASN A 20 -17.35 -27.69 -3.71
N GLN A 21 -16.76 -28.84 -4.02
CA GLN A 21 -16.37 -29.87 -3.06
C GLN A 21 -14.89 -30.26 -3.27
N TRP A 22 -14.07 -30.05 -2.24
CA TRP A 22 -12.60 -30.17 -2.33
C TRP A 22 -12.03 -31.36 -1.56
N SER A 23 -12.89 -32.21 -0.99
CA SER A 23 -12.47 -33.41 -0.23
C SER A 23 -11.65 -34.39 -1.09
N GLU A 24 -12.03 -34.58 -2.35
CA GLU A 24 -11.31 -35.46 -3.28
C GLU A 24 -9.89 -34.94 -3.57
N LEU A 25 -9.73 -33.62 -3.71
CA LEU A 25 -8.42 -32.99 -3.81
C LEU A 25 -7.56 -33.23 -2.56
N GLU A 26 -8.16 -33.11 -1.37
CA GLU A 26 -7.45 -33.36 -0.11
C GLU A 26 -6.97 -34.82 0.00
N GLU A 27 -7.80 -35.80 -0.38
CA GLU A 27 -7.42 -37.21 -0.42
C GLU A 27 -6.27 -37.46 -1.41
N GLU A 28 -6.30 -36.82 -2.59
CA GLU A 28 -5.22 -36.94 -3.56
C GLU A 28 -3.89 -36.38 -3.01
N LEU A 29 -3.94 -35.20 -2.37
CA LEU A 29 -2.77 -34.55 -1.80
C LEU A 29 -2.16 -35.34 -0.61
N LYS A 30 -2.96 -36.09 0.15
CA LYS A 30 -2.48 -36.93 1.26
C LYS A 30 -1.50 -38.01 0.82
N LYS A 31 -1.54 -38.42 -0.45
CA LYS A 31 -0.59 -39.39 -1.02
C LYS A 31 0.84 -38.87 -1.06
N TYR A 32 1.01 -37.55 -1.15
CA TYR A 32 2.30 -36.89 -1.36
C TYR A 32 2.76 -36.04 -0.18
N PHE A 33 1.84 -35.59 0.67
CA PHE A 33 2.13 -34.59 1.71
C PHE A 33 1.54 -34.96 3.07
N ASN A 34 2.18 -34.46 4.14
CA ASN A 34 1.65 -34.57 5.49
C ASN A 34 0.42 -33.66 5.70
N LYS A 35 -0.39 -33.96 6.73
CA LYS A 35 -1.65 -33.27 7.04
C LYS A 35 -1.54 -31.73 7.03
N LYS A 36 -0.49 -31.16 7.63
CA LYS A 36 -0.29 -29.70 7.67
C LYS A 36 -0.05 -29.11 6.28
N LYS A 37 0.77 -29.78 5.46
CA LYS A 37 1.08 -29.38 4.09
C LYS A 37 -0.09 -29.58 3.12
N VAL A 38 -0.93 -30.58 3.35
CA VAL A 38 -2.14 -30.85 2.55
C VAL A 38 -3.12 -29.67 2.64
N ALA A 39 -3.46 -29.24 3.86
CA ALA A 39 -4.40 -28.14 4.05
C ALA A 39 -3.94 -26.84 3.36
N GLU A 40 -2.64 -26.51 3.50
CA GLU A 40 -2.04 -25.32 2.89
C GLU A 40 -2.09 -25.39 1.35
N ARG A 41 -1.75 -26.54 0.75
CA ARG A 41 -1.77 -26.75 -0.70
C ARG A 41 -3.19 -26.78 -1.26
N CYS A 42 -4.11 -27.45 -0.57
CA CYS A 42 -5.52 -27.49 -0.95
C CYS A 42 -6.08 -26.05 -1.03
N LYS A 43 -5.78 -25.21 -0.02
CA LYS A 43 -6.16 -23.78 -0.04
C LYS A 43 -5.57 -23.04 -1.25
N GLN A 44 -4.30 -23.24 -1.56
CA GLN A 44 -3.65 -22.57 -2.71
C GLN A 44 -4.24 -23.00 -4.05
N ILE A 45 -4.44 -24.30 -4.25
CA ILE A 45 -5.04 -24.85 -5.47
C ILE A 45 -6.48 -24.35 -5.60
N ARG A 46 -7.29 -24.45 -4.54
CA ARG A 46 -8.66 -23.94 -4.54
C ARG A 46 -8.72 -22.47 -4.94
N ASN A 47 -7.89 -21.62 -4.31
CA ASN A 47 -7.84 -20.20 -4.65
C ASN A 47 -7.47 -19.99 -6.13
N PHE A 48 -6.48 -20.72 -6.65
CA PHE A 48 -6.09 -20.61 -8.07
C PHE A 48 -7.25 -20.88 -9.03
N TYR A 49 -8.10 -21.86 -8.73
CA TYR A 49 -9.22 -22.26 -9.58
C TYR A 49 -10.50 -21.43 -9.39
N VAL A 50 -10.73 -20.90 -8.20
CA VAL A 50 -12.00 -20.23 -7.82
C VAL A 50 -11.92 -18.71 -7.91
N SER A 51 -10.76 -18.12 -7.61
CA SER A 51 -10.59 -16.68 -7.54
C SER A 51 -10.88 -15.97 -8.87
N ASP A 52 -11.54 -14.81 -8.76
CA ASP A 52 -11.86 -13.94 -9.88
C ASP A 52 -10.66 -13.10 -10.34
N GLU A 53 -10.91 -12.11 -11.21
CA GLU A 53 -9.90 -11.20 -11.75
C GLU A 53 -9.51 -10.08 -10.78
N ASN A 54 -10.35 -9.79 -9.78
CA ASN A 54 -10.10 -8.80 -8.74
C ASN A 54 -9.22 -9.34 -7.61
N THR A 55 -8.87 -10.62 -7.65
CA THR A 55 -8.01 -11.24 -6.66
C THR A 55 -6.56 -10.79 -6.83
N LEU A 56 -6.02 -10.15 -5.79
CA LEU A 56 -4.61 -9.77 -5.74
C LEU A 56 -3.72 -11.01 -5.54
N TRP A 57 -2.86 -11.27 -6.51
CA TRP A 57 -1.86 -12.33 -6.45
C TRP A 57 -0.51 -11.75 -6.05
N ILE A 58 0.16 -12.40 -5.10
CA ILE A 58 1.51 -12.00 -4.68
C ILE A 58 2.49 -13.17 -4.72
N THR A 59 3.75 -12.84 -4.94
CA THR A 59 4.87 -13.75 -4.74
C THR A 59 6.10 -12.98 -4.25
N ILE A 60 7.11 -13.70 -3.79
CA ILE A 60 8.35 -13.12 -3.29
C ILE A 60 9.50 -13.61 -4.16
N PHE A 61 10.25 -12.66 -4.72
CA PHE A 61 11.39 -12.94 -5.57
C PHE A 61 12.41 -11.81 -5.49
N GLU A 62 13.71 -12.14 -5.39
CA GLU A 62 14.82 -11.19 -5.26
C GLU A 62 14.63 -10.13 -4.16
N LYS A 63 14.21 -10.55 -2.97
CA LYS A 63 13.94 -9.67 -1.82
C LYS A 63 12.91 -8.56 -2.10
N LYS A 64 12.05 -8.75 -3.10
CA LYS A 64 10.91 -7.88 -3.42
C LYS A 64 9.60 -8.64 -3.34
N LEU A 65 8.54 -7.92 -2.99
CA LEU A 65 7.19 -8.39 -3.19
C LEU A 65 6.77 -8.09 -4.62
N TRP A 66 6.32 -9.12 -5.32
CA TRP A 66 5.74 -9.03 -6.66
C TRP A 66 4.25 -9.24 -6.57
N TRP A 67 3.48 -8.45 -7.33
CA TRP A 67 2.03 -8.53 -7.35
C TRP A 67 1.45 -8.44 -8.78
N CYS A 68 0.29 -9.04 -8.98
CA CYS A 68 -0.49 -8.91 -10.22
C CYS A 68 -1.97 -9.28 -10.01
N PHE A 69 -2.76 -9.04 -11.06
CA PHE A 69 -4.10 -9.62 -11.25
C PHE A 69 -4.04 -10.64 -12.40
N ALA A 70 -5.00 -11.54 -12.49
CA ALA A 70 -4.98 -12.62 -13.49
C ALA A 70 -6.38 -12.99 -13.98
N ASN A 71 -6.51 -13.28 -15.27
CA ASN A 71 -7.76 -13.76 -15.88
C ASN A 71 -8.22 -15.05 -15.21
N THR A 72 -9.52 -15.33 -15.25
CA THR A 72 -10.08 -16.56 -14.65
C THR A 72 -9.78 -17.84 -15.43
N ASP A 73 -9.45 -17.72 -16.72
CA ASP A 73 -9.12 -18.86 -17.58
C ASP A 73 -7.83 -19.56 -17.16
N ILE A 74 -7.89 -20.88 -17.13
CA ILE A 74 -6.77 -21.75 -16.77
C ILE A 74 -6.41 -22.63 -17.94
N THR A 75 -5.13 -22.64 -18.28
CA THR A 75 -4.58 -23.52 -19.31
C THR A 75 -3.60 -24.51 -18.68
N GLN A 76 -3.70 -25.78 -19.05
CA GLN A 76 -2.72 -26.79 -18.67
C GLN A 76 -1.63 -26.88 -19.74
N ARG A 77 -0.38 -26.91 -19.31
CA ARG A 77 0.79 -27.10 -20.18
C ARG A 77 1.12 -28.59 -20.31
N GLY A 78 1.97 -28.93 -21.29
CA GLY A 78 2.45 -30.30 -21.50
C GLY A 78 3.25 -30.90 -20.32
N ASP A 79 3.77 -30.07 -19.41
CA ASP A 79 4.45 -30.50 -18.18
C ASP A 79 3.51 -30.66 -16.98
N ASN A 80 2.19 -30.63 -17.21
CA ASN A 80 1.13 -30.68 -16.20
C ASN A 80 1.07 -29.50 -15.22
N THR A 81 1.87 -28.45 -15.43
CA THR A 81 1.65 -27.18 -14.74
C THR A 81 0.45 -26.44 -15.33
N LYS A 82 -0.14 -25.54 -14.54
CA LYS A 82 -1.32 -24.79 -14.96
C LYS A 82 -1.04 -23.30 -14.88
N ASP A 83 -1.42 -22.57 -15.92
CA ASP A 83 -1.18 -21.15 -16.03
C ASP A 83 -2.52 -20.38 -16.08
N ARG A 84 -2.56 -19.26 -15.35
CA ARG A 84 -3.52 -18.16 -15.57
C ARG A 84 -2.79 -17.02 -16.27
N ALA A 85 -3.42 -16.43 -17.28
CA ALA A 85 -2.89 -15.24 -17.94
C ALA A 85 -2.86 -14.07 -16.95
N VAL A 86 -1.72 -13.36 -16.88
CA VAL A 86 -1.59 -12.17 -16.04
C VAL A 86 -2.28 -11.00 -16.75
N ILE A 87 -3.08 -10.24 -16.02
CA ILE A 87 -3.64 -8.98 -16.52
C ILE A 87 -2.52 -7.94 -16.50
N GLY A 88 -2.06 -7.55 -17.68
CA GLY A 88 -0.88 -6.69 -17.84
C GLY A 88 0.41 -7.42 -17.52
N LYS A 89 1.05 -7.10 -16.39
CA LYS A 89 2.34 -7.66 -15.99
C LYS A 89 2.44 -7.85 -14.49
N TRP A 90 3.41 -8.66 -14.07
CA TRP A 90 3.88 -8.63 -12.70
C TRP A 90 4.55 -7.30 -12.38
N ASN A 91 4.23 -6.73 -11.23
CA ASN A 91 4.83 -5.50 -10.73
C ASN A 91 5.55 -5.78 -9.41
N CYS A 92 6.76 -5.27 -9.27
CA CYS A 92 7.45 -5.18 -7.97
C CYS A 92 7.52 -3.74 -7.45
N ASN A 93 6.73 -2.85 -8.04
CA ASN A 93 6.62 -1.46 -7.66
C ASN A 93 5.21 -1.14 -7.18
N ASN A 94 5.05 -0.10 -6.36
CA ASN A 94 3.75 0.48 -6.08
C ASN A 94 3.20 1.24 -7.30
N ILE A 95 1.98 1.78 -7.20
CA ILE A 95 1.34 2.52 -8.30
C ILE A 95 2.08 3.82 -8.69
N LEU A 96 2.96 4.35 -7.82
CA LEU A 96 3.83 5.49 -8.10
C LEU A 96 5.17 5.10 -8.74
N GLY A 97 5.45 3.80 -8.89
CA GLY A 97 6.67 3.29 -9.49
C GLY A 97 7.82 3.01 -8.51
N GLU A 98 7.60 3.12 -7.20
CA GLU A 98 8.62 2.86 -6.19
C GLU A 98 8.71 1.37 -5.83
N SER A 99 9.92 0.86 -5.60
CA SER A 99 10.17 -0.57 -5.37
C SER A 99 9.57 -1.08 -4.05
N LEU A 100 8.80 -2.16 -4.13
CA LEU A 100 8.24 -2.91 -2.99
C LEU A 100 9.27 -3.88 -2.41
N LYS A 101 10.30 -3.34 -1.75
CA LYS A 101 11.31 -4.16 -1.08
C LYS A 101 10.72 -4.86 0.14
N LEU A 102 11.10 -6.13 0.36
CA LEU A 102 10.60 -6.92 1.49
C LEU A 102 10.92 -6.30 2.84
N GLU A 103 12.04 -5.58 2.96
CA GLU A 103 12.45 -4.90 4.20
C GLU A 103 11.38 -3.95 4.74
N TYR A 104 10.52 -3.44 3.85
CA TYR A 104 9.42 -2.59 4.26
C TYR A 104 8.29 -3.36 4.90
N PHE A 105 8.11 -4.64 4.61
CA PHE A 105 6.97 -5.44 5.07
C PHE A 105 7.23 -6.11 6.42
N HIS A 106 6.18 -6.54 7.12
CA HIS A 106 6.27 -7.27 8.38
C HIS A 106 7.22 -8.48 8.29
N GLU A 107 8.01 -8.77 9.32
CA GLU A 107 9.08 -9.80 9.31
C GLU A 107 8.60 -11.20 8.86
N LYS A 108 7.37 -11.58 9.20
CA LYS A 108 6.73 -12.83 8.73
C LYS A 108 6.49 -12.89 7.21
N LEU A 109 6.39 -11.75 6.54
CA LEU A 109 6.43 -11.64 5.07
C LEU A 109 7.85 -11.72 4.53
N GLN A 110 8.85 -11.27 5.29
CA GLN A 110 10.26 -11.29 4.89
C GLN A 110 10.89 -12.69 4.89
N LYS A 111 10.29 -13.65 5.62
CA LYS A 111 10.83 -15.02 5.70
C LYS A 111 10.70 -15.73 4.34
N PRO A 112 11.75 -16.41 3.85
CA PRO A 112 11.83 -17.02 2.51
C PRO A 112 10.92 -18.23 2.28
N ASN A 113 9.96 -18.49 3.17
CA ASN A 113 9.04 -19.63 3.07
C ASN A 113 8.02 -19.49 1.93
N CYS A 114 8.05 -18.38 1.17
CA CYS A 114 7.17 -18.12 0.03
C CYS A 114 7.91 -18.10 -1.32
N ASN A 115 9.16 -18.56 -1.37
CA ASN A 115 9.84 -18.75 -2.64
C ASN A 115 8.99 -19.75 -3.47
N GLN A 116 8.40 -19.25 -4.56
CA GLN A 116 7.58 -19.98 -5.55
C GLN A 116 6.08 -20.10 -5.26
N THR A 117 5.58 -19.68 -4.10
CA THR A 117 4.16 -19.83 -3.78
C THR A 117 3.39 -18.56 -4.06
N ILE A 118 2.44 -18.66 -4.99
CA ILE A 118 1.38 -17.67 -5.17
C ILE A 118 0.48 -17.76 -3.93
N CYS A 119 0.50 -16.76 -3.06
CA CYS A 119 -0.13 -16.87 -1.75
C CYS A 119 -1.06 -15.68 -1.48
N CYS A 120 -2.35 -15.93 -1.24
CA CYS A 120 -3.18 -14.94 -0.57
C CYS A 120 -2.84 -14.98 0.93
N LYS A 121 -1.98 -14.06 1.38
CA LYS A 121 -1.73 -13.88 2.81
C LYS A 121 -2.80 -12.96 3.38
N GLU A 122 -3.99 -13.52 3.61
CA GLU A 122 -5.16 -12.81 4.16
C GLU A 122 -4.80 -11.93 5.36
N LYS A 123 -3.95 -12.44 6.27
CA LYS A 123 -3.51 -11.70 7.46
C LYS A 123 -2.75 -10.39 7.16
N TYR A 124 -2.06 -10.30 6.02
CA TYR A 124 -1.23 -9.15 5.65
C TYR A 124 -1.76 -8.41 4.43
N ILE A 125 -2.97 -8.74 3.96
CA ILE A 125 -3.49 -8.21 2.71
C ILE A 125 -3.65 -6.69 2.75
N GLN A 126 -4.06 -6.13 3.89
CA GLN A 126 -4.22 -4.68 4.07
C GLN A 126 -2.87 -3.97 4.00
N GLU A 127 -1.88 -4.44 4.76
CA GLU A 127 -0.51 -3.93 4.74
C GLU A 127 0.09 -3.90 3.33
N ILE A 128 -0.18 -4.96 2.56
CA ILE A 128 0.28 -5.10 1.18
C ILE A 128 -0.45 -4.13 0.25
N LEU A 129 -1.78 -4.05 0.35
CA LEU A 129 -2.59 -3.15 -0.45
C LEU A 129 -2.24 -1.69 -0.19
N GLU A 130 -2.03 -1.30 1.06
CA GLU A 130 -1.60 0.06 1.43
C GLU A 130 -0.28 0.43 0.78
N ARG A 131 0.70 -0.48 0.79
CA ARG A 131 1.99 -0.26 0.11
C ARG A 131 1.86 -0.20 -1.40
N ILE A 132 1.06 -1.07 -2.00
CA ILE A 132 0.81 -1.04 -3.44
C ILE A 132 0.13 0.27 -3.82
N ASN A 133 -0.84 0.72 -3.02
CA ASN A 133 -1.66 1.91 -3.28
C ASN A 133 -1.07 3.21 -2.69
N THR A 134 0.13 3.17 -2.11
CA THR A 134 0.86 4.32 -1.56
C THR A 134 0.17 5.06 -0.40
N ARG A 135 -0.51 4.32 0.49
CA ARG A 135 -0.80 4.83 1.84
C ARG A 135 0.44 4.63 2.71
N GLU A 136 0.98 5.74 3.21
CA GLU A 136 2.20 5.74 4.01
C GLU A 136 2.01 4.89 5.28
N TYR A 137 2.85 3.86 5.42
CA TYR A 137 2.82 2.84 6.48
C TYR A 137 3.21 3.36 7.89
N GLN A 138 3.19 4.67 8.14
CA GLN A 138 3.59 5.21 9.45
C GLN A 138 2.44 5.24 10.47
N GLU A 139 1.16 5.14 10.07
CA GLU A 139 0.03 5.26 11.00
C GLU A 139 -0.42 3.94 11.68
N ILE A 140 -0.01 2.78 11.17
CA ILE A 140 -0.58 1.48 11.63
C ILE A 140 0.17 0.89 12.83
N LYS A 141 1.42 1.29 13.08
CA LYS A 141 2.17 0.77 14.23
C LYS A 141 1.54 1.18 15.58
N ASN A 142 0.73 2.24 15.60
CA ASN A 142 0.14 2.76 16.83
C ASN A 142 -1.23 2.13 17.19
N ASN A 143 -1.84 1.31 16.31
CA ASN A 143 -3.17 0.73 16.53
C ASN A 143 -3.23 -0.82 16.53
N ILE A 144 -2.10 -1.54 16.60
CA ILE A 144 -2.10 -3.03 16.64
C ILE A 144 -1.91 -3.58 18.06
N PHE A 145 -2.43 -2.91 19.08
CA PHE A 145 -2.77 -3.59 20.33
C PHE A 145 -4.28 -3.47 20.52
N GLU A 146 -4.91 -4.64 20.69
CA GLU A 146 -6.33 -4.89 20.99
C GLU A 146 -7.29 -4.97 19.79
N HIS A 147 -7.47 -6.17 19.20
CA HIS A 147 -8.68 -6.99 19.38
C HIS A 147 -8.65 -8.25 18.47
N GLU A 148 -9.10 -9.40 18.99
CA GLU A 148 -9.32 -10.64 18.21
C GLU A 148 -10.55 -10.53 17.29
N PRO A 149 -10.56 -11.19 16.11
CA PRO A 149 -11.66 -11.05 15.16
C PRO A 149 -12.86 -11.94 15.49
N HIS A 150 -14.01 -11.31 15.72
CA HIS A 150 -15.33 -11.95 15.64
C HIS A 150 -15.70 -12.18 14.15
N LEU A 151 -16.08 -13.42 13.82
CA LEU A 151 -16.38 -13.92 12.47
C LEU A 151 -17.83 -13.61 12.01
N ALA A 152 -18.20 -12.34 11.89
CA ALA A 152 -19.45 -11.95 11.23
C ALA A 152 -19.24 -10.74 10.31
N ASN A 153 -19.82 -10.78 9.11
CA ASN A 153 -19.83 -9.63 8.20
C ASN A 153 -20.94 -8.67 8.64
N GLU A 154 -20.58 -7.59 9.31
CA GLU A 154 -21.46 -6.43 9.49
C GLU A 154 -21.27 -5.47 8.30
N ARG A 155 -22.38 -4.91 7.83
CA ARG A 155 -22.37 -3.82 6.85
C ARG A 155 -22.71 -2.53 7.58
N GLU A 156 -21.75 -1.62 7.65
CA GLU A 156 -21.98 -0.25 8.07
C GLU A 156 -22.17 0.66 6.83
N GLU A 157 -23.18 1.52 6.87
CA GLU A 157 -23.25 2.67 5.98
C GLU A 157 -22.21 3.70 6.43
N VAL A 158 -21.08 3.76 5.72
CA VAL A 158 -20.03 4.76 5.97
C VAL A 158 -20.46 6.09 5.34
N ILE A 159 -20.91 7.04 6.15
CA ILE A 159 -21.02 8.44 5.74
C ILE A 159 -19.60 9.02 5.70
N LEU A 160 -18.99 9.03 4.51
CA LEU A 160 -17.68 9.64 4.29
C LEU A 160 -17.79 11.18 4.42
N GLN A 161 -17.50 11.71 5.60
CA GLN A 161 -17.24 13.14 5.76
C GLN A 161 -15.87 13.48 5.17
N ARG A 162 -15.86 13.83 3.88
CA ARG A 162 -14.67 14.34 3.21
C ARG A 162 -14.56 15.84 3.47
N ILE A 163 -13.53 16.26 4.21
CA ILE A 163 -13.19 17.68 4.30
C ILE A 163 -12.71 18.13 2.91
N LYS A 164 -13.52 18.96 2.24
CA LYS A 164 -13.14 19.60 0.97
C LYS A 164 -12.04 20.59 1.29
N ARG A 165 -10.85 20.37 0.72
CA ARG A 165 -9.74 21.33 0.79
C ARG A 165 -10.07 22.47 -0.16
N ASP A 166 -10.04 23.70 0.34
CA ASP A 166 -10.26 24.87 -0.48
C ASP A 166 -9.09 25.06 -1.45
N GLN A 167 -9.35 24.76 -2.73
CA GLN A 167 -8.33 24.85 -3.76
C GLN A 167 -8.00 26.31 -4.11
N GLU A 168 -8.93 27.24 -3.90
CA GLU A 168 -8.71 28.67 -4.18
C GLU A 168 -7.71 29.24 -3.17
N ILE A 169 -7.91 28.97 -1.88
CA ILE A 169 -7.00 29.41 -0.81
C ILE A 169 -5.59 28.85 -1.03
N ILE A 170 -5.45 27.57 -1.41
CA ILE A 170 -4.13 26.98 -1.70
C ILE A 170 -3.45 27.67 -2.88
N LEU A 171 -4.20 28.00 -3.93
CA LEU A 171 -3.66 28.72 -5.10
C LEU A 171 -3.23 30.14 -4.73
N GLU A 172 -4.04 30.85 -3.94
CA GLU A 172 -3.72 32.19 -3.43
C GLU A 172 -2.43 32.18 -2.60
N ILE A 173 -2.31 31.24 -1.66
CA ILE A 173 -1.11 31.12 -0.82
C ILE A 173 0.11 30.76 -1.69
N LYS A 174 -0.02 29.83 -2.65
CA LYS A 174 1.07 29.51 -3.60
C LYS A 174 1.52 30.73 -4.39
N ASN A 175 0.60 31.57 -4.82
CA ASN A 175 0.90 32.81 -5.53
C ASN A 175 1.58 33.83 -4.59
N LYS A 176 1.07 34.02 -3.37
CA LYS A 176 1.67 34.90 -2.34
C LYS A 176 3.14 34.56 -2.08
N TYR A 177 3.47 33.28 -2.04
CA TYR A 177 4.85 32.80 -1.83
C TYR A 177 5.64 32.54 -3.12
N ASN A 178 5.11 32.85 -4.30
CA ASN A 178 5.74 32.56 -5.60
C ASN A 178 6.17 31.09 -5.75
N ASN A 179 5.44 30.15 -5.13
CA ASN A 179 5.80 28.74 -5.03
C ASN A 179 7.16 28.46 -4.35
N CYS A 180 7.75 29.42 -3.66
CA CYS A 180 9.00 29.23 -2.95
C CYS A 180 8.76 28.61 -1.57
N CYS A 181 9.68 27.74 -1.14
CA CYS A 181 9.69 27.20 0.21
C CYS A 181 9.74 28.31 1.27
N GLN A 182 8.89 28.22 2.28
CA GLN A 182 8.77 29.20 3.36
C GLN A 182 9.82 29.06 4.48
N PHE A 183 10.60 27.98 4.52
CA PHE A 183 11.69 27.86 5.49
C PHE A 183 12.77 28.90 5.21
N GLU A 184 13.22 29.56 6.28
CA GLU A 184 14.33 30.50 6.28
C GLU A 184 15.56 29.86 5.62
N ASN A 185 16.20 30.61 4.72
CA ASN A 185 17.35 30.16 3.93
C ASN A 185 17.10 29.01 2.94
N CYS A 186 15.85 28.60 2.71
CA CYS A 186 15.52 27.62 1.68
C CYS A 186 15.09 28.28 0.37
N GLY A 187 13.88 28.85 0.31
CA GLY A 187 13.33 29.48 -0.89
C GLY A 187 13.21 28.58 -2.13
N PHE A 188 13.53 27.29 -2.03
CA PHE A 188 13.69 26.41 -3.19
C PHE A 188 12.36 26.17 -3.91
N THR A 189 12.43 26.26 -5.24
CA THR A 189 11.39 25.87 -6.19
C THR A 189 12.03 25.60 -7.55
N PHE A 190 11.29 25.01 -8.49
CA PHE A 190 11.75 24.78 -9.87
C PHE A 190 10.59 24.83 -10.86
N ALA A 191 10.89 25.12 -12.12
CA ALA A 191 9.89 25.17 -13.19
C ALA A 191 9.44 23.76 -13.59
N LYS A 192 8.13 23.58 -13.73
CA LYS A 192 7.51 22.37 -14.31
C LYS A 192 7.48 22.48 -15.83
N THR A 193 7.25 21.36 -16.49
CA THR A 193 7.09 21.28 -17.95
C THR A 193 5.98 22.19 -18.51
N ASN A 194 4.99 22.56 -17.68
CA ASN A 194 3.89 23.47 -18.04
C ASN A 194 4.18 24.96 -17.76
N GLY A 195 5.42 25.32 -17.42
CA GLY A 195 5.84 26.70 -17.14
C GLY A 195 5.52 27.23 -15.74
N GLY A 196 4.69 26.53 -14.95
CA GLY A 196 4.44 26.89 -13.55
C GLY A 196 5.54 26.40 -12.62
N PHE A 197 5.69 27.00 -11.45
CA PHE A 197 6.65 26.56 -10.44
C PHE A 197 6.09 25.43 -9.56
N TYR A 198 6.96 24.53 -9.10
CA TYR A 198 6.61 23.41 -8.25
C TYR A 198 6.71 23.78 -6.76
N SER A 199 5.67 23.43 -6.00
CA SER A 199 5.63 23.55 -4.55
C SER A 199 4.56 22.62 -3.96
N GLU A 200 4.73 22.21 -2.71
CA GLU A 200 3.79 21.38 -1.97
C GLU A 200 3.16 22.20 -0.84
N ALA A 201 1.83 22.19 -0.74
CA ALA A 201 1.11 22.83 0.35
C ALA A 201 0.92 21.85 1.50
N HIS A 202 1.21 22.27 2.72
CA HIS A 202 1.20 21.45 3.92
C HIS A 202 0.41 22.13 5.03
N HIS A 203 -0.45 21.38 5.72
CA HIS A 203 -1.13 21.89 6.92
C HIS A 203 -0.29 21.57 8.14
N LEU A 204 0.04 22.57 8.95
CA LEU A 204 0.87 22.42 10.15
C LEU A 204 0.13 21.69 11.27
N ILE A 205 -1.17 21.96 11.41
CA ILE A 205 -2.13 21.20 12.21
C ILE A 205 -3.05 20.48 11.22
N LEU A 206 -3.21 19.17 11.38
CA LEU A 206 -4.03 18.38 10.47
C LEU A 206 -5.51 18.81 10.55
N LEU A 207 -6.20 18.84 9.41
CA LEU A 207 -7.64 19.16 9.36
C LEU A 207 -8.50 18.18 10.16
N SER A 208 -8.02 16.93 10.32
CA SER A 208 -8.65 15.91 11.18
C SER A 208 -8.47 16.16 12.68
N GLN A 209 -7.60 17.10 13.06
CA GLN A 209 -7.30 17.53 14.43
C GLN A 209 -7.71 19.00 14.63
N GLU A 210 -8.80 19.42 13.97
CA GLU A 210 -9.32 20.79 14.01
C GLU A 210 -8.37 21.88 13.48
N GLY A 211 -7.36 21.49 12.70
CA GLY A 211 -6.52 22.46 11.97
C GLY A 211 -7.37 23.30 11.02
N SER A 212 -7.16 24.62 11.01
CA SER A 212 -7.87 25.53 10.11
C SER A 212 -7.36 25.38 8.67
N GLN A 213 -8.15 25.80 7.69
CA GLN A 213 -7.69 25.92 6.28
C GLN A 213 -7.12 27.30 5.97
N ASP A 214 -6.94 28.15 7.00
CA ASP A 214 -6.44 29.51 6.82
C ASP A 214 -4.93 29.54 6.52
N GLU A 215 -4.47 30.71 6.09
CA GLU A 215 -3.07 30.94 5.73
C GLU A 215 -2.08 30.81 6.91
N ASN A 216 -2.54 30.78 8.16
CA ASN A 216 -1.67 30.57 9.30
C ASN A 216 -1.41 29.07 9.54
N ASN A 217 -2.28 28.19 9.05
CA ASN A 217 -2.12 26.74 9.16
C ASN A 217 -1.57 26.09 7.89
N VAL A 218 -1.65 26.75 6.72
CA VAL A 218 -1.12 26.24 5.45
C VAL A 218 0.22 26.88 5.11
N VAL A 219 1.22 26.05 4.79
CA VAL A 219 2.55 26.50 4.34
C VAL A 219 2.97 25.87 3.01
N ILE A 220 3.75 26.62 2.24
CA ILE A 220 4.28 26.25 0.93
C ILE A 220 5.73 25.81 1.08
N LEU A 221 6.04 24.59 0.65
CA LEU A 221 7.30 23.92 0.90
C LEU A 221 7.88 23.29 -0.37
N CYS A 222 9.20 23.11 -0.38
CA CYS A 222 9.85 22.23 -1.33
C CYS A 222 9.66 20.75 -0.92
N PRO A 223 9.90 19.78 -1.83
CA PRO A 223 9.79 18.35 -1.51
C PRO A 223 10.56 17.95 -0.26
N ASN A 224 11.77 18.48 -0.08
CA ASN A 224 12.63 18.10 1.03
C ASN A 224 12.04 18.53 2.37
N HIS A 225 11.68 19.81 2.52
CA HIS A 225 11.11 20.32 3.76
C HIS A 225 9.70 19.78 4.01
N HIS A 226 8.92 19.53 2.96
CA HIS A 226 7.63 18.86 3.10
C HIS A 226 7.80 17.46 3.69
N ARG A 227 8.73 16.66 3.14
CA ARG A 227 9.07 15.34 3.70
C ARG A 227 9.69 15.42 5.09
N MET A 228 10.50 16.44 5.39
CA MET A 228 11.03 16.66 6.74
C MET A 228 9.90 16.86 7.74
N LEU A 229 8.86 17.63 7.40
CA LEU A 229 7.72 17.82 8.30
C LEU A 229 6.89 16.55 8.51
N HIS A 230 6.84 15.65 7.52
CA HIS A 230 6.13 14.37 7.66
C HIS A 230 6.91 13.32 8.47
N TYR A 231 8.24 13.28 8.35
CA TYR A 231 9.03 12.15 8.84
C TYR A 231 9.96 12.45 10.02
N ALA A 232 10.29 13.72 10.27
CA ALA A 232 11.12 14.09 11.40
C ALA A 232 10.29 14.24 12.68
N GLN A 233 10.97 14.29 13.82
CA GLN A 233 10.34 14.75 15.05
C GLN A 233 10.15 16.26 14.96
N VAL A 234 8.89 16.70 14.82
CA VAL A 234 8.54 18.12 14.65
C VAL A 234 7.84 18.66 15.88
N GLU A 235 8.32 19.78 16.41
CA GLU A 235 7.55 20.63 17.32
C GLU A 235 7.32 22.00 16.69
N ILE A 236 6.06 22.37 16.55
CA ILE A 236 5.66 23.67 16.01
C ILE A 236 5.31 24.57 17.19
N LYS A 237 5.98 25.71 17.31
CA LYS A 237 5.62 26.74 18.30
C LYS A 237 4.67 27.76 17.69
N ASP A 238 4.14 28.63 18.54
CA ASP A 238 3.28 29.72 18.08
C ASP A 238 4.02 30.64 17.10
N LYS A 239 3.23 31.29 16.23
CA LYS A 239 3.75 32.31 15.32
C LYS A 239 4.02 33.57 16.14
N GLU A 240 5.24 34.07 16.06
CA GLU A 240 5.64 35.34 16.65
C GLU A 240 6.01 36.30 15.51
N ASN A 241 5.24 37.39 15.37
CA ASN A 241 5.37 38.35 14.27
C ASN A 241 5.22 37.66 12.89
N ASN A 242 6.26 37.74 12.06
CA ASN A 242 6.31 37.14 10.73
C ASN A 242 7.11 35.82 10.68
N LYS A 243 7.44 35.23 11.84
CA LYS A 243 8.17 33.97 11.92
C LYS A 243 7.47 32.96 12.81
N ARG A 244 7.68 31.68 12.53
CA ARG A 244 7.26 30.58 13.40
C ARG A 244 8.42 29.63 13.62
N LEU A 245 8.74 29.36 14.88
CA LEU A 245 9.77 28.38 15.23
C LEU A 245 9.23 26.97 15.02
N VAL A 246 9.98 26.17 14.27
CA VAL A 246 9.74 24.75 14.05
C VAL A 246 11.00 24.01 14.47
N LYS A 247 10.90 23.17 15.50
CA LYS A 247 11.99 22.27 15.86
C LYS A 247 11.88 21.00 15.05
N ILE A 248 12.94 20.61 14.36
CA ILE A 248 13.00 19.39 13.56
C ILE A 248 14.20 18.57 14.05
N ASN A 249 13.95 17.39 14.61
CA ASN A 249 14.99 16.53 15.23
C ASN A 249 15.86 17.25 16.28
N GLY A 250 15.26 18.19 17.01
CA GLY A 250 15.95 18.99 18.05
C GLY A 250 16.66 20.24 17.53
N GLU A 251 16.76 20.44 16.22
CA GLU A 251 17.31 21.66 15.61
C GLU A 251 16.23 22.71 15.35
N ASN A 252 16.58 23.98 15.47
CA ASN A 252 15.65 25.10 15.29
C ASN A 252 15.62 25.56 13.83
N TYR A 253 14.43 25.59 13.24
CA TYR A 253 14.14 26.13 11.92
C TYR A 253 13.07 27.22 12.03
N PHE A 254 13.05 28.16 11.08
CA PHE A 254 12.04 29.22 11.06
C PHE A 254 11.23 29.18 9.76
N LEU A 255 9.90 29.16 9.89
CA LEU A 255 9.00 29.46 8.79
C LEU A 255 8.79 30.97 8.71
N ILE A 256 8.93 31.54 7.52
CA ILE A 256 8.74 32.96 7.26
C ILE A 256 7.38 33.20 6.60
N TYR A 257 6.63 34.15 7.14
CA TYR A 257 5.33 34.59 6.63
C TYR A 257 5.47 35.96 5.95
N LYS A 258 4.79 36.14 4.81
CA LYS A 258 4.71 37.42 4.09
C LYS A 258 3.47 38.21 4.46
#